data_AF-A0A1X7T7N5-F1
#
_entry.id   AF-A0A1X7T7N5-F1
#
_cell.length_a   1.000
_cell.length_b   1.000
_cell.length_c   1.000
_cell.angle_alpha   90.00
_cell.angle_beta   90.00
_cell.angle_gamma   90.00
#
_symmetry.space_group_name_H-M   'P 1'
#
loop_
_entity.id
_entity.type
_entity.pdbx_description
1 polymer ?
#
loop_
_entity_poly.entity_id
_entity_poly.type
_entity_poly.pdbx_seq_one_letter_code
_entity_poly.pdbx_strand_id
1 'polypeptide(L)'
;VFDEGYLGIRSDGTDDIYLNVLYSTSGRRINTKAYGRTTTDPVLINRAVDQINEGFPNTFCSTSPPTQIIIATWIDFQKFDSNQGSNFQLIIVTNGNTTFGIALYVNVAIATASAGIGFQINNVYESADPSFFPFGATVMDAPSMMLNSNIPGTYIFPLYDIPPDPCSSVCYSCKPRLVQLACETMRINGEDVPASCNN
;
A
#
# COMPACT_ATOMS: atom_id res chain seq x y z
N VAL A 1 -11.25 11.03 0.47
CA VAL A 1 -11.05 10.13 -0.70
C VAL A 1 -11.60 10.87 -1.89
N PHE A 2 -10.81 11.09 -2.93
CA PHE A 2 -11.29 11.73 -4.14
C PHE A 2 -11.93 10.68 -5.07
N ASP A 3 -12.72 11.11 -6.06
CA ASP A 3 -13.31 10.22 -7.09
C ASP A 3 -12.25 9.61 -8.02
N GLU A 4 -11.00 9.96 -7.78
CA GLU A 4 -9.80 9.44 -8.39
C GLU A 4 -9.31 8.28 -7.51
N GLY A 5 -8.71 7.23 -8.09
CA GLY A 5 -8.32 6.01 -7.38
C GLY A 5 -7.13 6.17 -6.42
N TYR A 6 -7.13 7.25 -5.62
CA TYR A 6 -6.11 7.62 -4.66
C TYR A 6 -6.69 8.12 -3.34
N LEU A 7 -5.95 7.88 -2.25
CA LEU A 7 -6.19 8.49 -0.95
C LEU A 7 -5.27 9.72 -0.79
N GLY A 8 -5.87 10.90 -0.69
CA GLY A 8 -5.15 12.14 -0.36
C GLY A 8 -5.17 12.40 1.14
N ILE A 9 -4.01 12.65 1.73
CA ILE A 9 -3.83 13.15 3.11
C ILE A 9 -3.39 14.61 3.00
N ARG A 10 -4.24 15.52 3.48
CA ARG A 10 -4.03 16.97 3.36
C ARG A 10 -3.66 17.58 4.70
N SER A 11 -2.66 18.45 4.72
CA SER A 11 -2.26 19.19 5.93
C SER A 11 -2.89 20.57 5.97
N ASP A 12 -2.60 21.44 5.01
CA ASP A 12 -2.99 22.86 5.03
C ASP A 12 -3.56 23.40 3.71
N GLY A 13 -4.07 22.51 2.85
CA GLY A 13 -4.76 22.86 1.60
C GLY A 13 -3.83 23.11 0.42
N THR A 14 -2.53 23.31 0.67
CA THR A 14 -1.46 23.27 -0.33
C THR A 14 -0.58 22.04 -0.22
N ASP A 15 -0.50 21.48 0.99
CA ASP A 15 0.32 20.30 1.27
C ASP A 15 -0.51 19.01 1.30
N ASP A 16 -0.26 18.14 0.32
CA ASP A 16 -1.00 16.90 0.08
C ASP A 16 -0.02 15.72 -0.16
N ILE A 17 -0.28 14.59 0.49
CA ILE A 17 0.33 13.29 0.15
C ILE A 17 -0.72 12.44 -0.57
N TYR A 18 -0.36 11.86 -1.71
CA TYR A 18 -1.24 11.07 -2.56
C TYR A 18 -0.79 9.62 -2.58
N LEU A 19 -1.65 8.72 -2.08
CA LEU A 19 -1.47 7.27 -2.23
C LEU A 19 -2.32 6.79 -3.41
N ASN A 20 -1.67 6.67 -4.57
CA ASN A 20 -2.28 6.18 -5.80
C ASN A 20 -2.33 4.66 -5.76
N VAL A 21 -3.54 4.10 -5.68
CA VAL A 21 -3.75 2.65 -5.61
C VAL A 21 -4.16 2.12 -6.98
N LEU A 22 -5.09 2.82 -7.61
CA LEU A 22 -5.53 2.50 -8.95
C LEU A 22 -5.89 3.80 -9.66
N TYR A 23 -4.89 4.66 -9.86
CA TYR A 23 -5.09 5.96 -10.48
C TYR A 23 -4.89 5.86 -11.99
N SER A 24 -5.78 6.43 -12.78
CA SER A 24 -5.56 6.57 -14.22
C SER A 24 -5.97 7.96 -14.64
N THR A 25 -5.10 8.62 -15.40
CA THR A 25 -5.27 9.98 -15.94
C THR A 25 -6.27 10.05 -17.08
N SER A 26 -6.70 8.90 -17.59
CA SER A 26 -7.73 8.77 -18.61
C SER A 26 -8.91 7.94 -18.10
N GLY A 27 -10.07 8.07 -18.75
CA GLY A 27 -11.29 7.35 -18.38
C GLY A 27 -12.32 8.20 -17.62
N ARG A 28 -13.60 7.88 -17.83
CA ARG A 28 -14.73 8.57 -17.18
C ARG A 28 -14.98 7.98 -15.78
N ARG A 29 -15.01 8.85 -14.77
CA ARG A 29 -15.18 8.46 -13.36
C ARG A 29 -16.59 8.75 -12.81
N ILE A 30 -17.54 9.06 -13.68
CA ILE A 30 -18.90 9.53 -13.33
C ILE A 30 -19.72 8.54 -12.49
N ASN A 31 -19.38 7.25 -12.55
CA ASN A 31 -20.06 6.18 -11.82
C ASN A 31 -19.25 5.66 -10.64
N THR A 32 -18.03 6.18 -10.42
CA THR A 32 -17.19 5.81 -9.29
C THR A 32 -17.90 6.20 -8.01
N LYS A 33 -17.99 5.25 -7.07
CA LYS A 33 -18.41 5.54 -5.69
C LYS A 33 -17.22 5.37 -4.77
N ALA A 34 -16.85 6.42 -4.07
CA ALA A 34 -15.75 6.40 -3.11
C ALA A 34 -16.31 6.54 -1.68
N TYR A 35 -15.82 5.69 -0.78
CA TYR A 35 -16.14 5.75 0.66
C TYR A 35 -14.86 5.79 1.46
N GLY A 36 -14.80 6.66 2.45
CA GLY A 36 -13.70 6.76 3.39
C GLY A 36 -14.22 6.67 4.83
N ARG A 37 -13.55 5.91 5.69
CA ARG A 37 -13.80 5.93 7.12
C ARG A 37 -12.53 5.73 7.92
N THR A 38 -12.46 6.37 9.08
CA THR A 38 -11.51 6.01 10.13
C THR A 38 -12.21 5.14 11.16
N THR A 39 -11.52 4.14 11.70
CA THR A 39 -12.09 3.24 12.71
C THR A 39 -11.04 2.79 13.72
N THR A 40 -11.51 2.50 14.93
CA THR A 40 -10.75 1.87 16.02
C THR A 40 -11.39 0.56 16.45
N ASP A 41 -12.23 -0.04 15.60
CA ASP A 41 -12.88 -1.32 15.83
C ASP A 41 -11.82 -2.42 16.09
N PRO A 42 -11.82 -3.07 17.26
CA PRO A 42 -10.81 -4.08 17.61
C PRO A 42 -10.77 -5.28 16.67
N VAL A 43 -11.91 -5.68 16.09
CA VAL A 43 -11.98 -6.81 15.15
C VAL A 43 -11.29 -6.45 13.85
N LEU A 44 -11.53 -5.24 13.34
CA LEU A 44 -10.86 -4.75 12.14
C LEU A 44 -9.37 -4.50 12.38
N ILE A 45 -9.00 -4.00 13.56
CA ILE A 45 -7.60 -3.85 13.98
C ILE A 45 -6.90 -5.20 13.99
N ASN A 46 -7.43 -6.18 14.71
CA ASN A 46 -6.80 -7.49 14.82
C ASN A 46 -6.65 -8.15 13.45
N ARG A 47 -7.67 -8.09 12.60
CA ARG A 47 -7.60 -8.64 11.24
C ARG A 47 -6.50 -7.98 10.40
N ALA A 48 -6.37 -6.66 10.48
CA ALA A 48 -5.34 -5.96 9.73
C ALA A 48 -3.93 -6.24 10.28
N VAL A 49 -3.79 -6.33 11.61
CA VAL A 49 -2.55 -6.74 12.29
C VAL A 49 -2.14 -8.14 11.86
N ASP A 50 -3.05 -9.11 11.89
CA ASP A 50 -2.78 -10.48 11.50
C ASP A 50 -2.29 -10.56 10.04
N GLN A 51 -2.97 -9.85 9.14
CA GLN A 51 -2.57 -9.79 7.73
C GLN A 51 -1.18 -9.16 7.56
N ILE A 52 -0.89 -8.02 8.19
CA ILE A 52 0.44 -7.42 8.03
C ILE A 52 1.50 -8.27 8.70
N ASN A 53 1.22 -8.90 9.85
CA ASN A 53 2.18 -9.77 10.53
C ASN A 53 2.42 -11.10 9.79
N GLU A 54 1.55 -11.52 8.88
CA GLU A 54 1.80 -12.66 7.99
C GLU A 54 2.85 -12.30 6.92
N GLY A 55 2.71 -11.14 6.27
CA GLY A 55 3.70 -10.65 5.29
C GLY A 55 4.96 -10.07 5.96
N PHE A 56 4.76 -9.39 7.08
CA PHE A 56 5.66 -8.58 7.89
C PHE A 56 5.61 -8.95 9.39
N PRO A 57 6.11 -10.15 9.77
CA PRO A 57 6.22 -10.59 11.15
C PRO A 57 6.66 -9.52 12.17
N ASN A 58 5.97 -9.54 13.32
CA ASN A 58 6.20 -8.72 14.50
C ASN A 58 5.96 -7.21 14.36
N THR A 59 5.54 -6.70 13.18
CA THR A 59 5.56 -5.25 12.98
C THR A 59 4.58 -4.48 13.87
N PHE A 60 3.39 -5.03 14.07
CA PHE A 60 2.50 -4.59 15.14
C PHE A 60 2.47 -5.68 16.20
N CYS A 61 2.86 -5.35 17.43
CA CYS A 61 2.92 -6.28 18.55
C CYS A 61 2.21 -5.71 19.78
N SER A 62 2.07 -6.49 20.85
CA SER A 62 1.28 -6.09 22.03
C SER A 62 1.77 -4.80 22.71
N THR A 63 3.06 -4.47 22.56
CA THR A 63 3.67 -3.24 23.08
C THR A 63 3.61 -2.06 22.11
N SER A 64 3.18 -2.28 20.87
CA SER A 64 3.02 -1.26 19.83
C SER A 64 1.81 -1.55 18.92
N PRO A 65 0.59 -1.64 19.47
CA PRO A 65 -0.60 -1.94 18.69
C PRO A 65 -0.98 -0.74 17.80
N PRO A 66 -1.65 -0.96 16.65
CA PRO A 66 -2.25 0.13 15.90
C PRO A 66 -3.26 0.88 16.75
N THR A 67 -3.25 2.20 16.62
CA THR A 67 -4.23 3.07 17.28
C THR A 67 -5.34 3.49 16.33
N GLN A 68 -5.11 3.39 15.02
CA GLN A 68 -6.06 3.85 14.02
C GLN A 68 -5.97 3.02 12.74
N ILE A 69 -7.15 2.82 12.13
CA ILE A 69 -7.27 2.33 10.76
C ILE A 69 -8.02 3.37 9.92
N ILE A 70 -7.50 3.63 8.72
CA ILE A 70 -8.17 4.40 7.67
C ILE A 70 -8.54 3.43 6.55
N ILE A 71 -9.81 3.40 6.15
CA ILE A 71 -10.29 2.55 5.06
C ILE A 71 -10.84 3.45 3.97
N ALA A 72 -10.28 3.33 2.78
CA ALA A 72 -10.80 3.92 1.56
C ALA A 72 -11.27 2.80 0.62
N THR A 73 -12.44 2.97 0.00
CA THR A 73 -13.08 1.98 -0.87
C THR A 73 -13.58 2.65 -2.12
N TRP A 74 -13.29 2.05 -3.27
CA TRP A 74 -13.81 2.46 -4.57
C TRP A 74 -14.66 1.33 -5.14
N ILE A 75 -15.86 1.69 -5.60
CA ILE A 75 -16.81 0.79 -6.23
C ILE A 75 -17.12 1.33 -7.63
N ASP A 76 -17.19 0.44 -8.61
CA ASP A 76 -17.47 0.78 -10.02
C ASP A 76 -16.49 1.83 -10.59
N PHE A 77 -15.24 1.82 -10.13
CA PHE A 77 -14.21 2.74 -10.61
C PHE A 77 -13.99 2.61 -12.12
N GLN A 78 -14.06 3.74 -12.82
CA GLN A 78 -13.99 3.83 -14.29
C GLN A 78 -15.02 3.00 -15.05
N LYS A 79 -16.16 2.68 -14.44
CA LYS A 79 -17.27 2.04 -15.14
C LYS A 79 -17.90 2.99 -16.15
N PHE A 80 -17.79 2.65 -17.42
CA PHE A 80 -18.39 3.41 -18.52
C PHE A 80 -18.99 2.48 -19.58
N ASP A 81 -20.18 2.83 -20.07
CA ASP A 81 -20.98 2.04 -21.00
C ASP A 81 -21.07 0.56 -20.59
N SER A 82 -20.61 -0.35 -21.45
CA SER A 82 -20.60 -1.79 -21.23
C SER A 82 -19.37 -2.32 -20.48
N ASN A 83 -18.41 -1.47 -20.12
CA ASN A 83 -17.20 -1.91 -19.44
C ASN A 83 -17.50 -2.29 -18.00
N GLN A 84 -16.82 -3.33 -17.51
CA GLN A 84 -16.84 -3.69 -16.11
C GLN A 84 -16.08 -2.62 -15.32
N GLY A 85 -16.65 -2.15 -14.20
CA GLY A 85 -15.95 -1.25 -13.28
C GLY A 85 -14.98 -2.00 -12.36
N SER A 86 -14.01 -1.28 -11.81
CA SER A 86 -13.07 -1.86 -10.83
C SER A 86 -13.54 -1.60 -9.39
N ASN A 87 -13.33 -2.57 -8.50
CA ASN A 87 -13.60 -2.51 -7.09
C ASN A 87 -12.32 -2.82 -6.31
N PHE A 88 -11.90 -1.87 -5.47
CA PHE A 88 -10.69 -2.00 -4.68
C PHE A 88 -10.79 -1.21 -3.38
N GLN A 89 -9.94 -1.55 -2.43
CA GLN A 89 -9.84 -0.89 -1.13
C GLN A 89 -8.38 -0.60 -0.78
N LEU A 90 -8.18 0.46 -0.02
CA LEU A 90 -6.94 0.78 0.65
C LEU A 90 -7.21 0.84 2.15
N ILE A 91 -6.40 0.13 2.93
CA ILE A 91 -6.45 0.14 4.38
C ILE A 91 -5.11 0.65 4.87
N ILE A 92 -5.10 1.78 5.58
CA ILE A 92 -3.92 2.28 6.27
C ILE A 92 -4.04 1.92 7.75
N VAL A 93 -3.00 1.28 8.28
CA VAL A 93 -2.91 0.87 9.68
C VAL A 93 -1.74 1.63 10.30
N THR A 94 -2.00 2.36 11.39
CA THR A 94 -0.96 3.17 12.02
C THR A 94 -1.10 3.21 13.54
N ASN A 95 0.04 3.37 14.22
CA ASN A 95 0.13 3.74 15.64
C ASN A 95 0.77 5.13 15.83
N GLY A 96 1.00 5.88 14.75
CA GLY A 96 1.71 7.16 14.74
C GLY A 96 3.21 7.06 14.42
N ASN A 97 3.87 5.96 14.77
CA ASN A 97 5.29 5.72 14.49
C ASN A 97 5.50 4.72 13.34
N THR A 98 4.63 3.73 13.26
CA THR A 98 4.64 2.65 12.28
C THR A 98 3.36 2.76 11.47
N THR A 99 3.50 2.82 10.14
CA THR A 99 2.37 2.91 9.21
C THR A 99 2.52 1.87 8.08
N PHE A 100 1.45 1.14 7.80
CA PHE A 100 1.36 0.23 6.65
C PHE A 100 0.14 0.53 5.81
N GLY A 101 0.25 0.22 4.53
CA GLY A 101 -0.88 0.05 3.62
C GLY A 101 -1.18 -1.43 3.35
N ILE A 102 -2.47 -1.73 3.21
CA ILE A 102 -2.99 -2.93 2.57
C ILE A 102 -3.84 -2.47 1.38
N ALA A 103 -3.40 -2.77 0.16
CA ALA A 103 -4.22 -2.62 -1.04
C ALA A 103 -4.93 -3.93 -1.33
N LEU A 104 -6.26 -3.89 -1.45
CA LEU A 104 -7.11 -5.03 -1.77
C LEU A 104 -7.80 -4.78 -3.11
N TYR A 105 -7.47 -5.58 -4.11
CA TYR A 105 -8.05 -5.56 -5.44
C TYR A 105 -9.06 -6.71 -5.57
N VAL A 106 -10.35 -6.39 -5.46
CA VAL A 106 -11.44 -7.38 -5.47
C VAL A 106 -11.80 -7.74 -6.91
N ASN A 107 -11.93 -6.73 -7.76
CA ASN A 107 -12.17 -6.89 -9.19
C ASN A 107 -11.52 -5.73 -9.92
N VAL A 108 -10.60 -5.99 -10.85
CA VAL A 108 -9.89 -4.94 -11.58
C VAL A 108 -10.11 -5.18 -13.06
N ALA A 109 -10.74 -4.22 -13.70
CA ALA A 109 -11.13 -4.27 -15.11
C ALA A 109 -10.34 -3.26 -15.96
N ILE A 110 -9.24 -2.73 -15.43
CA ILE A 110 -8.34 -1.81 -16.14
C ILE A 110 -6.97 -2.47 -16.29
N ALA A 111 -6.36 -2.29 -17.47
CA ALA A 111 -5.06 -2.88 -17.78
C ALA A 111 -3.87 -1.96 -17.39
N THR A 112 -4.10 -0.65 -17.37
CA THR A 112 -3.06 0.35 -17.08
C THR A 112 -3.56 1.39 -16.08
N ALA A 113 -2.79 1.57 -15.01
CA ALA A 113 -3.05 2.57 -13.98
C ALA A 113 -1.77 2.87 -13.21
N SER A 114 -1.54 4.14 -12.93
CA SER A 114 -0.53 4.57 -11.98
C SER A 114 -0.88 4.06 -10.58
N ALA A 115 0.10 3.42 -9.95
CA ALA A 115 0.18 3.24 -8.52
C ALA A 115 1.42 3.95 -8.00
N GLY A 116 1.48 4.20 -6.70
CA GLY A 116 2.62 4.84 -6.09
C GLY A 116 2.25 5.85 -5.01
N ILE A 117 3.28 6.44 -4.43
CA ILE A 117 3.14 7.50 -3.43
C ILE A 117 3.80 8.74 -4.00
N GLY A 118 3.06 9.84 -4.06
CA GLY A 118 3.56 11.14 -4.48
C GLY A 118 3.15 12.20 -3.46
N PHE A 119 3.71 13.40 -3.60
CA PHE A 119 3.36 14.50 -2.72
C PHE A 119 3.44 15.85 -3.42
N GLN A 120 2.74 16.81 -2.84
CA GLN A 120 2.93 18.22 -3.06
C GLN A 120 3.09 18.88 -1.70
N ILE A 121 4.26 19.40 -1.36
CA ILE A 121 4.55 20.01 -0.06
C ILE A 121 5.34 21.29 -0.30
N ASN A 122 4.88 22.43 0.21
CA ASN A 122 5.55 23.72 0.09
C ASN A 122 5.97 24.07 -1.35
N ASN A 123 5.07 23.84 -2.33
CA ASN A 123 5.32 23.98 -3.78
C ASN A 123 6.37 23.02 -4.38
N VAL A 124 6.87 22.05 -3.63
CA VAL A 124 7.64 20.92 -4.17
C VAL A 124 6.65 19.84 -4.56
N TYR A 125 6.66 19.43 -5.83
CA TYR A 125 5.85 18.34 -6.34
C TYR A 125 6.75 17.16 -6.71
N GLU A 126 6.44 15.99 -6.17
CA GLU A 126 7.02 14.73 -6.59
C GLU A 126 5.93 13.82 -7.15
N SER A 127 6.19 13.28 -8.33
CA SER A 127 5.29 12.33 -8.97
C SER A 127 5.20 11.04 -8.19
N ALA A 128 4.06 10.34 -8.29
CA ALA A 128 3.89 9.06 -7.62
C ALA A 128 4.95 8.04 -8.04
N ASP A 129 5.75 7.60 -7.07
CA ASP A 129 6.74 6.55 -7.27
C ASP A 129 6.08 5.17 -7.13
N PRO A 130 6.00 4.36 -8.20
CA PRO A 130 5.40 3.03 -8.16
C PRO A 130 6.26 1.98 -7.42
N SER A 131 7.53 2.28 -7.11
CA SER A 131 8.47 1.33 -6.48
C SER A 131 8.00 0.83 -5.10
N PHE A 132 7.16 1.63 -4.42
CA PHE A 132 6.55 1.29 -3.14
C PHE A 132 5.45 0.20 -3.26
N PHE A 133 5.00 -0.13 -4.46
CA PHE A 133 3.98 -1.14 -4.71
C PHE A 133 4.58 -2.36 -5.46
N PRO A 134 4.20 -3.59 -5.07
CA PRO A 134 4.84 -4.80 -5.59
C PRO A 134 4.52 -5.11 -7.06
N PHE A 135 3.50 -4.47 -7.64
CA PHE A 135 3.09 -4.61 -9.05
C PHE A 135 3.49 -3.39 -9.92
N GLY A 136 4.18 -2.41 -9.35
CA GLY A 136 4.61 -1.21 -10.04
C GLY A 136 3.45 -0.42 -10.66
N ALA A 137 3.66 0.14 -11.85
CA ALA A 137 2.69 0.98 -12.56
C ALA A 137 1.70 0.20 -13.46
N THR A 138 1.70 -1.13 -13.43
CA THR A 138 0.82 -1.94 -14.29
C THR A 138 0.10 -3.00 -13.46
N VAL A 139 -1.16 -2.73 -13.15
CA VAL A 139 -2.03 -3.64 -12.37
C VAL A 139 -2.69 -4.65 -13.32
N MET A 140 -1.97 -5.70 -13.72
CA MET A 140 -2.53 -6.83 -14.48
C MET A 140 -2.89 -7.98 -13.53
N ASP A 141 -3.99 -8.68 -13.78
CA ASP A 141 -4.38 -9.90 -13.06
C ASP A 141 -4.45 -9.79 -11.52
N ALA A 142 -4.55 -8.58 -10.99
CA ALA A 142 -4.42 -8.31 -9.56
C ALA A 142 -5.29 -9.21 -8.66
N PRO A 143 -6.58 -9.47 -8.96
CA PRO A 143 -7.39 -10.38 -8.14
C PRO A 143 -6.86 -11.81 -8.02
N SER A 144 -5.95 -12.24 -8.90
CA SER A 144 -5.38 -13.60 -8.94
C SER A 144 -3.92 -13.68 -8.49
N MET A 145 -3.21 -12.56 -8.44
CA MET A 145 -1.81 -12.50 -8.06
C MET A 145 -1.61 -12.63 -6.53
N MET A 146 -0.48 -13.22 -6.16
CA MET A 146 -0.04 -13.39 -4.76
C MET A 146 1.45 -13.01 -4.66
N LEU A 147 1.78 -11.76 -4.33
CA LEU A 147 3.18 -11.29 -4.25
C LEU A 147 3.74 -11.26 -2.82
N ASN A 148 2.92 -10.91 -1.82
CA ASN A 148 3.35 -10.81 -0.42
C ASN A 148 2.22 -11.04 0.60
N SER A 149 1.12 -11.65 0.14
CA SER A 149 0.00 -12.11 0.95
C SER A 149 -0.48 -13.46 0.42
N ASN A 150 -1.03 -14.29 1.30
CA ASN A 150 -1.68 -15.54 0.92
C ASN A 150 -3.12 -15.34 0.42
N ILE A 151 -3.60 -14.10 0.36
CA ILE A 151 -4.91 -13.75 -0.16
C ILE A 151 -4.73 -13.12 -1.56
N PRO A 152 -5.29 -13.72 -2.63
CA PRO A 152 -5.24 -13.14 -3.97
C PRO A 152 -5.73 -11.69 -4.01
N GLY A 153 -5.02 -10.83 -4.76
CA GLY A 153 -5.32 -9.40 -4.85
C GLY A 153 -5.07 -8.58 -3.60
N THR A 154 -4.42 -9.16 -2.58
CA THR A 154 -4.00 -8.43 -1.38
C THR A 154 -2.51 -8.13 -1.42
N TYR A 155 -2.16 -6.85 -1.25
CA TYR A 155 -0.78 -6.39 -1.24
C TYR A 155 -0.52 -5.52 -0.04
N ILE A 156 0.55 -5.82 0.68
CA ILE A 156 0.90 -5.17 1.94
C ILE A 156 2.20 -4.40 1.74
N PHE A 157 2.25 -3.13 2.11
CA PHE A 157 3.44 -2.31 1.89
C PHE A 157 3.71 -1.37 3.08
N PRO A 158 4.98 -1.21 3.46
CA PRO A 158 5.37 -0.24 4.47
C PRO A 158 5.18 1.19 3.96
N LEU A 159 4.82 2.11 4.86
CA LEU A 159 4.68 3.54 4.59
C LEU A 159 5.59 4.32 5.53
N TYR A 160 6.91 4.07 5.44
CA TYR A 160 7.92 4.81 6.19
C TYR A 160 8.92 5.45 5.23
N ASP A 161 9.28 6.71 5.52
CA ASP A 161 10.36 7.47 4.87
C ASP A 161 11.73 6.84 5.18
N ILE A 162 11.94 6.52 6.45
CA ILE A 162 13.21 5.99 6.95
C ILE A 162 13.00 4.51 7.24
N PRO A 163 13.85 3.60 6.71
CA PRO A 163 13.84 2.21 7.16
C PRO A 163 13.94 2.23 8.68
N PRO A 164 12.98 1.64 9.43
CA PRO A 164 13.07 1.65 10.89
C PRO A 164 14.46 1.11 11.27
N ASP A 165 15.14 1.82 12.17
CA ASP A 165 16.43 1.39 12.71
C ASP A 165 16.29 -0.11 13.04
N PRO A 166 16.99 -1.02 12.33
CA PRO A 166 16.50 -2.38 12.14
C PRO A 166 16.31 -3.16 13.43
N CYS A 167 16.86 -2.68 14.54
CA CYS A 167 17.10 -3.47 15.73
C CYS A 167 16.95 -2.67 17.06
N SER A 168 16.13 -1.61 17.12
CA SER A 168 15.94 -0.82 18.37
C SER A 168 14.56 -0.93 19.05
N SER A 169 13.56 -1.58 18.44
CA SER A 169 12.25 -1.79 19.08
C SER A 169 11.89 -3.26 19.26
N VAL A 170 11.16 -3.56 20.33
CA VAL A 170 10.66 -4.90 20.68
C VAL A 170 9.72 -5.47 19.60
N CYS A 171 9.14 -4.61 18.75
CA CYS A 171 8.32 -5.01 17.59
C CYS A 171 9.11 -4.99 16.25
N TYR A 172 10.40 -4.66 16.24
CA TYR A 172 11.25 -4.77 15.05
C TYR A 172 12.21 -5.95 15.21
N SER A 173 11.71 -7.14 14.85
CA SER A 173 12.60 -8.26 14.55
C SER A 173 13.27 -7.97 13.21
N CYS A 174 14.53 -7.53 13.21
CA CYS A 174 15.45 -7.49 12.06
C CYS A 174 15.12 -8.66 11.10
N LYS A 175 14.55 -8.35 9.92
CA LYS A 175 13.73 -9.33 9.19
C LYS A 175 14.48 -9.99 8.03
N PRO A 176 14.69 -11.32 8.07
CA PRO A 176 15.31 -12.11 7.00
C PRO A 176 14.69 -11.88 5.61
N ARG A 177 13.39 -11.54 5.54
CA ARG A 177 12.65 -11.42 4.27
C ARG A 177 12.91 -10.12 3.50
N LEU A 178 13.13 -8.99 4.20
CA LEU A 178 13.48 -7.71 3.56
C LEU A 178 14.95 -7.73 3.10
N VAL A 179 15.81 -8.31 3.94
CA VAL A 179 17.18 -8.68 3.56
C VAL A 179 17.13 -9.57 2.33
N GLN A 180 16.37 -10.67 2.34
CA GLN A 180 16.23 -11.58 1.20
C GLN A 180 15.76 -10.87 -0.09
N LEU A 181 14.73 -10.02 -0.03
CA LEU A 181 14.25 -9.25 -1.19
C LEU A 181 15.31 -8.27 -1.72
N ALA A 182 16.02 -7.57 -0.84
CA ALA A 182 17.13 -6.71 -1.23
C ALA A 182 18.28 -7.52 -1.85
N CYS A 183 18.64 -8.65 -1.24
CA CYS A 183 19.66 -9.56 -1.73
C CYS A 183 19.31 -10.17 -3.10
N GLU A 184 18.05 -10.55 -3.33
CA GLU A 184 17.56 -11.05 -4.61
C GLU A 184 17.59 -9.96 -5.68
N THR A 185 17.20 -8.73 -5.34
CA THR A 185 17.26 -7.58 -6.25
C THR A 185 18.70 -7.23 -6.64
N MET A 186 19.62 -7.19 -5.67
CA MET A 186 21.05 -6.96 -5.91
C MET A 186 21.65 -8.07 -6.79
N ARG A 187 21.29 -9.35 -6.55
CA ARG A 187 21.70 -10.46 -7.42
C ARG A 187 21.22 -10.30 -8.85
N ILE A 188 19.97 -9.89 -9.05
CA ILE A 188 19.39 -9.65 -10.38
C ILE A 188 20.12 -8.51 -11.10
N ASN A 189 20.48 -7.46 -10.38
CA ASN A 189 21.19 -6.30 -10.92
C ASN A 189 22.70 -6.52 -11.12
N GLY A 190 23.24 -7.68 -10.72
CA GLY A 190 24.67 -7.98 -10.79
C GLY A 190 25.50 -7.18 -9.77
N GLU A 191 24.88 -6.72 -8.69
CA GLU A 191 25.53 -6.01 -7.59
C GLU A 191 26.13 -7.01 -6.58
N ASP A 192 27.22 -6.62 -5.93
CA ASP A 192 27.83 -7.41 -4.86
C ASP A 192 26.88 -7.52 -3.66
N VAL A 193 26.46 -8.74 -3.32
CA VAL A 193 25.56 -8.97 -2.18
C VAL A 193 26.31 -9.05 -0.84
N PRO A 194 25.81 -8.39 0.22
CA PRO A 194 26.35 -8.52 1.58
C PRO A 194 26.36 -9.97 2.09
N ALA A 195 27.27 -10.28 3.03
CA ALA A 195 27.36 -11.64 3.62
C ALA A 195 26.06 -12.10 4.30
N SER A 196 25.24 -11.16 4.80
CA SER A 196 23.91 -11.43 5.36
C SER A 196 22.90 -12.00 4.35
N CYS A 197 23.22 -11.97 3.05
CA CYS A 197 22.41 -12.52 1.96
C CYS A 197 22.67 -14.01 1.67
N ASN A 198 23.68 -14.61 2.31
CA ASN A 198 24.17 -15.95 1.99
C ASN A 198 23.84 -17.00 3.05
N ASN A 199 22.93 -16.68 3.98
CA ASN A 199 22.44 -17.58 5.03
C ASN A 199 20.98 -17.96 4.81
#